data_AF-X1M6K8-F1
#
_entry.id   AF-X1M6K8-F1
#
_cell.length_a   1.000
_cell.length_b   1.000
_cell.length_c   1.000
_cell.angle_alpha   90.00
_cell.angle_beta   90.00
_cell.angle_gamma   90.00
#
_symmetry.space_group_name_H-M   'P 1'
#
loop_
_entity.id
_entity.type
_entity.pdbx_description
1 polymer ?
#
loop_
_entity_poly.entity_id
_entity_poly.type
_entity_poly.pdbx_seq_one_letter_code
_entity_poly.pdbx_strand_id
1 'polypeptide(L)' 'MITKKEKKESKIKIVIITGLSGAGKTEALRYFEDAGYYCIDNLPAY' A
#
# COMPACT_ATOMS: atom_id res chain seq x y z
N MET A 1 -38.90 -5.06 10.42
CA MET A 1 -37.52 -4.58 10.69
C MET A 1 -36.59 -5.32 9.75
N ILE A 2 -36.12 -4.65 8.68
CA ILE A 2 -35.27 -5.28 7.66
C ILE A 2 -33.82 -4.88 7.98
N THR A 3 -33.04 -5.80 8.55
CA THR A 3 -31.62 -5.61 8.83
C THR A 3 -30.83 -5.68 7.52
N LYS A 4 -30.43 -4.52 6.98
CA LYS A 4 -29.37 -4.42 5.98
C LYS A 4 -28.07 -4.93 6.60
N LYS A 5 -27.61 -6.12 6.19
CA LYS A 5 -26.21 -6.52 6.39
C LYS A 5 -25.34 -5.63 5.50
N GLU A 6 -24.56 -4.74 6.11
CA GLU A 6 -23.50 -4.03 5.40
C GLU A 6 -22.47 -5.04 4.88
N LYS A 7 -22.40 -5.14 3.55
CA LYS A 7 -21.34 -5.86 2.85
C LYS A 7 -20.04 -5.10 3.13
N LYS A 8 -19.17 -5.68 3.96
CA LYS A 8 -17.84 -5.12 4.23
C LYS A 8 -16.98 -5.37 2.98
N GLU A 9 -17.05 -4.42 2.04
CA GLU A 9 -16.27 -4.47 0.81
C GLU A 9 -14.78 -4.50 1.19
N SER A 10 -14.09 -5.57 0.81
CA SER A 10 -12.65 -5.72 1.03
C SER A 10 -11.94 -4.75 0.09
N LYS A 11 -11.77 -3.50 0.52
CA LYS A 11 -10.98 -2.51 -0.21
C LYS A 11 -9.51 -2.93 -0.19
N ILE A 12 -8.92 -3.05 -1.36
CA ILE A 12 -7.47 -3.22 -1.50
C ILE A 12 -6.79 -1.96 -0.97
N LYS A 13 -5.85 -2.10 -0.04
CA LYS A 13 -5.05 -0.99 0.49
C LYS A 13 -3.78 -0.87 -0.36
N ILE A 14 -3.63 0.26 -1.03
CA ILE A 14 -2.44 0.58 -1.84
C ILE A 14 -1.73 1.76 -1.17
N VAL A 15 -0.42 1.65 -1.02
CA VAL A 15 0.45 2.70 -0.48
C VAL A 15 1.44 3.10 -1.56
N ILE A 16 1.55 4.40 -1.83
CA ILE A 16 2.48 4.95 -2.80
C ILE A 16 3.63 5.60 -2.04
N ILE A 17 4.84 5.09 -2.21
CA ILE A 17 6.05 5.62 -1.59
C ILE A 17 6.73 6.54 -2.61
N THR A 18 6.95 7.79 -2.24
CA THR A 18 7.58 8.81 -3.08
C THR A 18 8.53 9.67 -2.25
N GLY A 19 9.39 10.45 -2.92
CA GLY A 19 10.40 11.30 -2.31
C GLY A 19 11.59 11.54 -3.23
N LEU A 20 12.43 12.51 -2.88
CA LEU A 20 13.68 12.80 -3.61
C LEU A 20 14.70 11.65 -3.48
N SER A 21 15.77 11.69 -4.27
CA SER A 21 16.90 10.76 -4.09
C SER A 21 17.52 10.95 -2.71
N GLY A 22 17.75 9.85 -1.98
CA GLY A 22 18.23 9.89 -0.59
C GLY A 22 17.16 10.11 0.48
N ALA A 23 15.88 10.28 0.13
CA ALA A 23 14.79 10.47 1.11
C ALA A 23 14.39 9.21 1.91
N GLY A 24 15.13 8.09 1.75
CA GLY A 24 14.85 6.84 2.48
C GLY A 24 13.74 5.98 1.89
N LYS A 25 13.38 6.13 0.60
CA LYS A 25 12.33 5.30 -0.04
C LYS A 25 12.60 3.79 0.08
N THR A 26 13.85 3.38 -0.06
CA THR A 26 14.27 1.97 0.10
C THR A 26 14.05 1.47 1.53
N GLU A 27 14.35 2.28 2.53
CA GLU A 27 14.12 1.93 3.94
C GLU A 27 12.62 1.89 4.26
N ALA A 28 11.83 2.80 3.69
CA ALA A 28 10.38 2.74 3.80
C ALA A 28 9.82 1.45 3.19
N LEU A 29 10.29 1.04 2.00
CA LEU A 29 9.88 -0.22 1.37
C LEU A 29 10.17 -1.43 2.27
N ARG A 30 11.37 -1.52 2.85
CA ARG A 30 11.73 -2.60 3.80
C ARG A 30 10.76 -2.66 4.99
N TYR A 31 10.45 -1.50 5.58
CA TYR A 31 9.50 -1.44 6.69
C TYR A 31 8.10 -1.92 6.30
N PHE A 32 7.65 -1.59 5.08
CA PHE A 32 6.36 -2.06 4.59
C PHE A 32 6.37 -3.57 4.27
N GLU A 33 7.47 -4.12 3.78
CA GLU A 33 7.65 -5.57 3.61
C GLU A 33 7.52 -6.30 4.96
N ASP A 34 8.21 -5.81 6.00
CA ASP A 34 8.12 -6.35 7.37
C ASP A 34 6.70 -6.23 7.95
N ALA A 35 5.96 -5.18 7.57
CA ALA A 35 4.56 -4.99 7.94
C ALA A 35 3.58 -5.89 7.15
N GLY A 36 4.07 -6.75 6.25
CA GLY A 36 3.29 -7.70 5.47
C GLY A 36 2.67 -7.12 4.20
N TYR A 37 3.16 -5.98 3.71
CA TYR A 37 2.77 -5.44 2.41
C TYR A 37 3.54 -6.14 1.28
N TYR A 38 2.88 -6.26 0.13
CA TYR A 38 3.57 -6.60 -1.11
C TYR A 38 4.13 -5.32 -1.73
N CYS A 39 5.45 -5.20 -1.74
CA CYS A 39 6.16 -4.02 -2.20
C CYS A 39 6.62 -4.20 -3.65
N ILE A 40 6.40 -3.18 -4.48
CA ILE A 40 6.84 -3.13 -5.88
C ILE A 40 7.62 -1.83 -6.06
N ASP A 41 8.88 -1.94 -6.47
CA ASP A 41 9.73 -0.79 -6.79
C ASP A 41 9.87 -0.62 -8.31
N ASN A 42 10.20 0.60 -8.75
CA ASN A 42 10.44 0.96 -10.15
C ASN A 42 9.29 0.59 -11.13
N LEU A 43 8.04 0.66 -10.65
CA LEU A 43 6.86 0.39 -11.48
C LEU A 43 6.73 1.49 -12.56
N PRO A 44 6.68 1.13 -13.85
CA PRO A 44 6.47 2.10 -14.92
C PRO A 44 5.06 2.70 -14.88
N ALA A 45 4.96 3.99 -15.19
CA ALA A 45 3.69 4.72 -15.25
C ALA A 45 3.17 4.96 -16.69
N TYR A 46 3.75 4.27 -17.68
CA TYR A 46 3.38 4.38 -19.09
C TYR A 46 2.31 3.38 -19.51
#